data_AF-A0A7S0LNL2-F1
#
_entry.id   AF-A0A7S0LNL2-F1
#
_cell.length_a   1.000
_cell.length_b   1.000
_cell.length_c   1.000
_cell.angle_alpha   90.00
_cell.angle_beta   90.00
_cell.angle_gamma   90.00
#
_symmetry.space_group_name_H-M   'P 1'
#
loop_
_entity.id
_entity.type
_entity.pdbx_description
1 polymer ?
#
loop_
_entity_poly.entity_id
_entity_poly.type
_entity_poly.pdbx_seq_one_letter_code
_entity_poly.pdbx_strand_id
1 'polypeptide(L)'
;TSEASMGRSLWLFGLGCLLPLTSALRTASIVLAEPPQKLAACTVAVAGANGRVGSKVVSTLLRGHPNVRVRALVRSAQEIGSYERLSYESGAEDGRMDLRAAWAIGDDGGFGQTQTIEFDPDVQSGYGLDRLEVRECELRHPPDVSESIAGADCIIFCASTFDERRTRLPERLGGFAAATARFGTNLFELRLPGFGGGRSAEEEAEEEEREASAKGKTADEDGVTLVVEAFEKEMAKRARLAALTGGSAGGAPLPSTQFVLASASQALGYTSGLDGPCETEFGYRKRMGEAALRASGLSSAIVRAAALDEDIGEGLEVQRIAGVIAEDLAGGIDPTGEQAAGKEQDELKDNRISSRDVARALVEALVQGQQGTLEIWTETVPTKKK
;
A
#
# COMPACT_ATOMS: atom_id res chain seq x y z
N THR A 1 -22.38 -89.71 -18.48
CA THR A 1 -21.67 -90.67 -19.35
C THR A 1 -21.47 -90.03 -20.71
N SER A 2 -20.28 -90.27 -21.28
CA SER A 2 -19.60 -89.61 -22.42
C SER A 2 -19.08 -88.20 -22.10
N GLU A 3 -17.78 -87.92 -22.02
CA GLU A 3 -16.54 -88.25 -22.77
C GLU A 3 -16.00 -87.02 -23.49
N ALA A 4 -14.91 -86.54 -22.90
CA ALA A 4 -13.75 -85.84 -23.44
C ALA A 4 -13.58 -85.77 -24.97
N SER A 5 -13.18 -84.59 -25.44
CA SER A 5 -12.29 -84.45 -26.60
C SER A 5 -11.44 -83.18 -26.46
N MET A 6 -10.12 -83.38 -26.52
CA MET A 6 -9.05 -82.40 -26.48
C MET A 6 -8.98 -81.59 -27.78
N GLY A 7 -8.62 -80.30 -27.68
CA GLY A 7 -8.38 -79.44 -28.85
C GLY A 7 -7.45 -78.26 -28.57
N ARG A 8 -6.15 -78.57 -28.59
CA ARG A 8 -4.95 -77.76 -28.96
C ARG A 8 -4.98 -76.22 -28.93
N SER A 9 -3.98 -75.72 -28.21
CA SER A 9 -3.21 -74.46 -28.28
C SER A 9 -3.25 -73.63 -29.57
N LEU A 10 -3.40 -72.31 -29.41
CA LEU A 10 -2.63 -71.32 -30.17
C LEU A 10 -2.35 -70.08 -29.30
N TRP A 11 -1.07 -69.77 -29.15
CA TRP A 11 -0.57 -68.50 -28.62
C TRP A 11 -0.61 -67.45 -29.72
N LEU A 12 -1.13 -66.25 -29.45
CA LEU A 12 -0.74 -65.04 -30.18
C LEU A 12 -0.94 -63.77 -29.34
N PHE A 13 0.22 -63.26 -28.92
CA PHE A 13 0.62 -61.91 -28.56
C PHE A 13 -0.35 -60.74 -28.85
N GLY A 14 -0.60 -59.96 -27.81
CA GLY A 14 -0.18 -58.55 -27.74
C GLY A 14 -0.83 -57.57 -28.72
N LEU A 15 -1.96 -56.99 -28.34
CA LEU A 15 -2.43 -55.72 -28.90
C LEU A 15 -2.19 -54.61 -27.87
N GLY A 16 -1.09 -53.89 -28.05
CA GLY A 16 -0.77 -52.68 -27.30
C GLY A 16 -1.78 -51.58 -27.63
N CYS A 17 -2.41 -51.03 -26.59
CA CYS A 17 -3.19 -49.81 -26.67
C CYS A 17 -2.27 -48.63 -26.99
N LEU A 18 -2.29 -48.19 -28.24
CA LEU A 18 -1.79 -46.88 -28.66
C LEU A 18 -2.76 -45.80 -28.16
N LEU A 19 -2.46 -45.20 -27.02
CA LEU A 19 -3.06 -43.93 -26.61
C LEU A 19 -2.49 -42.80 -27.48
N PRO A 20 -3.33 -41.89 -28.03
CA PRO A 20 -2.83 -40.73 -28.75
C PRO A 20 -2.23 -39.74 -27.76
N LEU A 21 -0.90 -39.64 -27.78
CA LEU A 21 -0.14 -38.59 -27.14
C LEU A 21 -0.41 -37.26 -27.88
N THR A 22 -1.53 -36.61 -27.59
CA THR A 22 -1.79 -35.25 -28.07
C THR A 22 -0.94 -34.29 -27.23
N SER A 23 0.28 -34.05 -27.71
CA SER A 23 1.10 -32.94 -27.23
C SER A 23 0.36 -31.64 -27.51
N ALA A 24 -0.24 -31.08 -26.47
CA ALA A 24 -0.70 -29.70 -26.45
C ALA A 24 0.52 -28.78 -26.54
N LEU A 25 0.94 -28.48 -27.77
CA LEU A 25 1.83 -27.37 -28.07
C LEU A 25 1.10 -26.09 -27.65
N ARG A 26 1.27 -25.68 -26.39
CA ARG A 26 1.02 -24.31 -25.94
C ARG A 26 1.93 -23.42 -26.77
N THR A 27 1.36 -22.82 -27.81
CA THR A 27 1.95 -21.69 -28.50
C THR A 27 2.03 -20.57 -27.47
N ALA A 28 3.21 -20.39 -26.87
CA ALA A 28 3.52 -19.20 -26.11
C ALA A 28 3.46 -18.03 -27.10
N SER A 29 2.31 -17.35 -27.15
CA SER A 29 2.23 -16.04 -27.79
C SER A 29 3.14 -15.14 -26.99
N ILE A 30 4.27 -14.78 -27.59
CA ILE A 30 5.11 -13.68 -27.12
C ILE A 30 4.26 -12.43 -27.31
N VAL A 31 3.51 -12.05 -26.28
CA VAL A 31 2.84 -10.77 -26.20
C VAL A 31 3.97 -9.73 -26.10
N LEU A 32 4.25 -9.05 -27.21
CA LEU A 32 5.08 -7.85 -27.18
C LEU A 32 4.35 -6.87 -26.25
N ALA A 33 4.96 -6.60 -25.09
CA ALA A 33 4.38 -5.71 -24.09
C ALA A 33 4.04 -4.36 -24.73
N GLU A 34 2.76 -3.99 -24.72
CA GLU A 34 2.36 -2.65 -25.13
C GLU A 34 3.12 -1.61 -24.29
N PRO A 35 3.51 -0.47 -24.88
CA PRO A 35 4.20 0.58 -24.13
C PRO A 35 3.35 0.95 -22.90
N PRO A 36 3.99 1.14 -21.72
CA PRO A 36 3.26 1.35 -20.48
C PRO A 36 2.30 2.53 -20.64
N GLN A 37 1.01 2.25 -20.47
CA GLN A 37 -0.04 3.25 -20.56
C GLN A 37 0.24 4.34 -19.52
N LYS A 38 0.27 5.60 -19.96
CA LYS A 38 0.53 6.74 -19.06
C LYS A 38 -0.80 7.32 -18.59
N LEU A 39 -0.89 7.63 -17.30
CA LEU A 39 -2.00 8.41 -16.75
C LEU A 39 -2.12 9.77 -17.44
N ALA A 40 -3.37 10.20 -17.65
CA ALA A 40 -3.68 11.57 -18.01
C ALA A 40 -3.24 12.54 -16.90
N ALA A 41 -3.23 13.84 -17.20
CA ALA A 41 -2.91 14.84 -16.19
C ALA A 41 -3.94 14.80 -15.05
N CYS A 42 -3.50 14.41 -13.86
CA CYS A 42 -4.36 14.32 -12.68
C CYS A 42 -3.54 14.51 -11.39
N THR A 43 -4.24 14.73 -10.28
CA THR A 43 -3.66 14.79 -8.93
C THR A 43 -3.98 13.51 -8.17
N VAL A 44 -2.96 12.77 -7.76
CA VAL A 44 -3.08 11.52 -6.99
C VAL A 44 -2.65 11.79 -5.56
N ALA A 45 -3.55 11.61 -4.59
CA ALA A 45 -3.20 11.63 -3.18
C ALA A 45 -2.82 10.22 -2.70
N VAL A 46 -1.68 10.10 -2.03
CA VAL A 46 -1.15 8.83 -1.52
C VAL A 46 -1.19 8.86 0.00
N ALA A 47 -2.11 8.09 0.60
CA ALA A 47 -2.21 7.95 2.05
C ALA A 47 -1.19 6.92 2.56
N GLY A 48 -0.44 7.25 3.60
CA GLY A 48 0.66 6.41 4.09
C GLY A 48 1.90 6.49 3.19
N ALA A 49 2.17 7.67 2.63
CA ALA A 49 3.26 7.90 1.69
C ALA A 49 4.66 7.69 2.28
N ASN A 50 4.81 7.68 3.61
CA ASN A 50 6.05 7.35 4.30
C ASN A 50 6.22 5.86 4.61
N GLY A 51 5.21 5.03 4.33
CA GLY A 51 5.29 3.58 4.50
C GLY A 51 6.20 2.90 3.48
N ARG A 52 6.52 1.61 3.71
CA ARG A 52 7.36 0.80 2.80
C ARG A 52 6.80 0.75 1.39
N VAL A 53 5.48 0.60 1.25
CA VAL A 53 4.80 0.56 -0.05
C VAL A 53 4.48 1.97 -0.55
N GLY A 54 3.93 2.85 0.31
CA GLY A 54 3.48 4.18 -0.10
C GLY A 54 4.60 5.07 -0.67
N SER A 55 5.80 5.03 -0.08
CA SER A 55 6.96 5.79 -0.56
C SER A 55 7.38 5.36 -1.97
N LYS A 56 7.30 4.05 -2.25
CA LYS A 56 7.57 3.46 -3.56
C LYS A 56 6.46 3.77 -4.57
N VAL A 57 5.20 3.86 -4.14
CA VAL A 57 4.09 4.34 -4.97
C VAL A 57 4.37 5.78 -5.42
N VAL A 58 4.77 6.66 -4.50
CA VAL A 58 5.13 8.04 -4.82
C VAL A 58 6.27 8.07 -5.84
N SER A 59 7.38 7.36 -5.57
CA SER A 59 8.53 7.28 -6.49
C SER A 59 8.13 6.75 -7.88
N THR A 60 7.29 5.72 -7.93
CA THR A 60 6.79 5.12 -9.18
C THR A 60 5.93 6.09 -9.97
N LEU A 61 5.02 6.83 -9.30
CA LEU A 61 4.19 7.85 -9.95
C LEU A 61 5.04 8.99 -10.51
N LEU A 62 5.99 9.50 -9.71
CA LEU A 62 6.84 10.60 -10.13
C LEU A 62 7.74 10.21 -11.32
N ARG A 63 8.37 9.03 -11.28
CA ARG A 63 9.29 8.58 -12.33
C ARG A 63 8.58 8.06 -13.59
N GLY A 64 7.42 7.40 -13.44
CA GLY A 64 6.70 6.76 -14.54
C GLY A 64 5.64 7.63 -15.22
N HIS A 65 5.07 8.60 -14.50
CA HIS A 65 3.91 9.37 -14.95
C HIS A 65 4.15 10.88 -14.85
N PRO A 66 4.81 11.50 -15.86
CA PRO A 66 5.25 12.90 -15.81
C PRO A 66 4.11 13.93 -15.73
N ASN A 67 2.90 13.56 -16.14
CA ASN A 67 1.74 14.46 -16.12
C ASN A 67 0.99 14.44 -14.77
N VAL A 68 1.37 13.56 -13.85
CA VAL A 68 0.67 13.37 -12.58
C VAL A 68 1.28 14.27 -11.51
N ARG A 69 0.44 14.96 -10.75
CA ARG A 69 0.84 15.62 -9.50
C ARG A 69 0.60 14.66 -8.36
N VAL A 70 1.58 14.49 -7.48
CA VAL A 70 1.49 13.53 -6.38
C VAL A 70 1.39 14.30 -5.07
N ARG A 71 0.35 14.02 -4.30
CA ARG A 71 0.20 14.56 -2.96
C ARG A 71 0.47 13.45 -1.94
N ALA A 72 1.62 13.51 -1.30
CA ALA A 72 2.05 12.55 -0.29
C ALA A 72 1.48 12.95 1.08
N LEU A 73 0.59 12.13 1.62
CA LEU A 73 0.01 12.35 2.95
C LEU A 73 0.87 11.64 4.01
N VAL A 74 1.45 12.42 4.90
CA VAL A 74 2.33 11.97 5.99
C VAL A 74 1.80 12.49 7.32
N ARG A 75 2.15 11.85 8.45
CA ARG A 75 1.68 12.32 9.77
C ARG A 75 2.34 13.64 10.18
N SER A 76 3.63 13.78 9.91
CA SER A 76 4.42 14.98 10.17
C SER A 76 5.53 15.09 9.13
N ALA A 77 5.77 16.30 8.63
CA ALA A 77 6.91 16.65 7.78
C ALA A 77 8.09 17.21 8.61
N GLN A 78 7.85 17.55 9.88
CA GLN A 78 8.85 18.08 10.80
C GLN A 78 9.63 16.96 11.52
N GLU A 79 9.02 15.79 11.69
CA GLU A 79 9.66 14.64 12.31
C GLU A 79 10.39 13.78 11.27
N ILE A 80 11.71 13.64 11.43
CA ILE A 80 12.55 12.81 10.53
C ILE A 80 11.96 11.41 10.39
N GLY A 81 11.58 10.75 11.49
CA GLY A 81 11.00 9.39 11.44
C GLY A 81 9.69 9.28 10.64
N SER A 82 8.98 10.39 10.45
CA SER A 82 7.75 10.44 9.67
C SER A 82 8.00 10.73 8.18
N TYR A 83 9.18 11.23 7.79
CA TYR A 83 9.47 11.70 6.44
C TYR A 83 10.67 11.01 5.75
N GLU A 84 11.65 10.51 6.50
CA GLU A 84 12.94 9.96 6.03
C GLU A 84 12.80 8.93 4.90
N ARG A 85 11.84 8.01 5.01
CA ARG A 85 11.65 7.00 3.96
C ARG A 85 11.13 7.62 2.66
N LEU A 86 10.24 8.60 2.75
CA LEU A 86 9.69 9.28 1.59
C LEU A 86 10.77 10.14 0.91
N SER A 87 11.57 10.88 1.69
CA SER A 87 12.67 11.70 1.16
C SER A 87 13.71 10.85 0.45
N TYR A 88 14.11 9.72 1.04
CA TYR A 88 15.02 8.77 0.42
C TYR A 88 14.44 8.18 -0.89
N GLU A 89 13.22 7.62 -0.86
CA GLU A 89 12.66 6.91 -2.03
C GLU A 89 12.25 7.84 -3.18
N SER A 90 11.85 9.08 -2.86
CA SER A 90 11.61 10.11 -3.88
C SER A 90 12.90 10.66 -4.50
N GLY A 91 14.05 10.38 -3.88
CA GLY A 91 15.35 10.91 -4.28
C GLY A 91 15.55 12.37 -3.89
N ALA A 92 14.78 12.89 -2.93
CA ALA A 92 14.97 14.24 -2.38
C ALA A 92 16.33 14.38 -1.69
N GLU A 93 16.90 13.28 -1.21
CA GLU A 93 18.21 13.22 -0.54
C GLU A 93 19.40 12.94 -1.47
N ASP A 94 19.17 12.56 -2.73
CA ASP A 94 20.21 12.18 -3.71
C ASP A 94 21.01 13.39 -4.27
N GLY A 95 21.11 14.47 -3.50
CA GLY A 95 21.81 15.68 -3.87
C GLY A 95 23.33 15.51 -3.91
N ARG A 96 24.02 16.53 -4.39
CA ARG A 96 25.47 16.57 -4.37
C ARG A 96 25.94 16.78 -2.94
N MET A 97 26.67 15.79 -2.41
CA MET A 97 27.27 15.87 -1.08
C MET A 97 28.70 16.42 -1.18
N ASP A 98 29.00 17.48 -0.43
CA ASP A 98 30.39 17.88 -0.18
C ASP A 98 30.95 17.06 0.99
N LEU A 99 31.51 15.89 0.68
CA LEU A 99 32.14 15.02 1.68
C LEU A 99 33.55 15.54 1.99
N ARG A 100 33.69 16.26 3.11
CA ARG A 100 35.01 16.57 3.67
C ARG A 100 35.67 15.31 4.24
N ALA A 101 36.99 15.22 4.13
CA ALA A 101 37.75 14.14 4.75
C ALA A 101 37.49 14.07 6.26
N ALA A 102 37.36 12.86 6.82
CA ALA A 102 36.97 12.65 8.22
C ALA A 102 37.88 13.29 9.28
N TRP A 103 39.10 13.67 8.89
CA TRP A 103 40.10 14.34 9.75
C TRP A 103 40.20 15.85 9.52
N ALA A 104 39.41 16.43 8.61
CA ALA A 104 39.39 17.87 8.39
C ALA A 104 38.66 18.54 9.55
N ILE A 105 39.37 19.36 10.32
CA ILE A 105 38.79 20.19 11.38
C ILE A 105 37.93 21.27 10.70
N GLY A 106 36.68 21.41 11.15
CA GLY A 106 35.77 22.45 10.65
C GLY A 106 36.28 23.85 10.99
N ASP A 107 35.77 24.87 10.29
CA ASP A 107 36.12 26.28 10.56
C ASP A 107 35.66 26.73 11.97
N ASP A 108 34.75 25.96 12.59
CA ASP A 108 34.27 26.08 13.97
C ASP A 108 35.09 25.29 15.00
N GLY A 109 36.16 24.59 14.57
CA GLY A 109 37.02 23.79 15.44
C GLY A 109 36.39 22.47 15.91
N GLY A 110 35.22 22.10 15.38
CA GLY A 110 34.52 20.86 15.70
C GLY A 110 34.97 19.68 14.84
N PHE A 111 34.86 18.47 15.39
CA PHE A 111 34.94 17.20 14.64
C PHE A 111 33.58 16.78 14.04
N GLY A 112 32.56 17.64 14.14
CA GLY A 112 31.23 17.40 13.60
C GLY A 112 31.16 17.85 12.15
N GLN A 113 30.87 16.93 11.24
CA GLN A 113 30.65 17.27 9.84
C GLN A 113 29.26 17.89 9.66
N THR A 114 29.19 19.18 9.35
CA THR A 114 27.99 19.71 8.69
C THR A 114 28.03 19.26 7.24
N GLN A 115 27.46 18.10 6.95
CA GLN A 115 27.25 17.66 5.57
C GLN A 115 26.14 18.53 4.98
N THR A 116 26.48 19.40 4.03
CA THR A 116 25.50 20.11 3.23
C THR A 116 25.19 19.28 2.00
N ILE A 117 23.93 18.86 1.87
CA ILE A 117 23.40 18.24 0.66
C ILE A 117 22.83 19.37 -0.19
N GLU A 118 23.44 19.65 -1.33
CA GLU A 118 22.92 20.63 -2.29
C GLU A 118 22.10 19.93 -3.37
N PHE A 119 21.02 20.58 -3.82
CA PHE A 119 20.21 20.07 -4.94
C PHE A 119 21.09 19.94 -6.19
N ASP A 120 21.12 18.74 -6.77
CA ASP A 120 21.86 18.46 -8.00
C ASP A 120 20.87 18.33 -9.17
N PRO A 121 20.77 19.34 -10.05
CA PRO A 121 19.83 19.29 -11.18
C PRO A 121 20.15 18.16 -12.15
N ASP A 122 21.41 17.73 -12.28
CA ASP A 122 21.78 16.67 -13.21
C ASP A 122 21.31 15.29 -12.71
N VAL A 123 21.28 15.10 -11.39
CA VAL A 123 20.81 13.85 -10.75
C VAL A 123 19.30 13.86 -10.52
N GLN A 124 18.76 14.98 -10.01
CA GLN A 124 17.39 15.04 -9.48
C GLN A 124 16.35 15.57 -10.50
N SER A 125 16.76 16.10 -11.66
CA SER A 125 15.83 16.57 -12.70
C SER A 125 14.86 15.50 -13.20
N GLY A 126 15.26 14.23 -13.15
CA GLY A 126 14.44 13.09 -13.54
C GLY A 126 13.43 12.61 -12.47
N TYR A 127 13.51 13.13 -11.25
CA TYR A 127 12.69 12.63 -10.13
C TYR A 127 11.32 13.29 -10.02
N GLY A 128 11.08 14.39 -10.75
CA GLY A 128 9.77 15.04 -10.76
C GLY A 128 9.36 15.65 -9.41
N LEU A 129 10.32 16.04 -8.58
CA LEU A 129 10.06 16.59 -7.23
C LEU A 129 9.23 17.89 -7.27
N ASP A 130 9.26 18.62 -8.38
CA ASP A 130 8.42 19.80 -8.64
C ASP A 130 6.90 19.48 -8.65
N ARG A 131 6.55 18.20 -8.86
CA ARG A 131 5.17 17.70 -8.86
C ARG A 131 4.80 16.99 -7.56
N LEU A 132 5.72 16.87 -6.61
CA LEU A 132 5.49 16.28 -5.29
C LEU A 132 5.05 17.36 -4.30
N GLU A 133 3.89 17.16 -3.70
CA GLU A 133 3.36 17.98 -2.63
C GLU A 133 3.26 17.13 -1.35
N VAL A 134 3.97 17.50 -0.29
CA VAL A 134 3.87 16.82 1.01
C VAL A 134 2.82 17.54 1.85
N ARG A 135 1.85 16.79 2.38
CA ARG A 135 0.81 17.31 3.28
C ARG A 135 0.80 16.53 4.59
N GLU A 136 0.82 17.26 5.69
CA GLU A 136 0.58 16.69 7.00
C GLU A 136 -0.90 16.34 7.14
N CYS A 137 -1.19 15.10 7.50
CA CYS A 137 -2.53 14.58 7.57
C CYS A 137 -2.62 13.45 8.60
N GLU A 138 -3.35 13.65 9.68
CA GLU A 138 -3.82 12.56 10.52
C GLU A 138 -5.09 11.96 9.91
N LEU A 139 -4.98 10.76 9.32
CA LEU A 139 -6.07 10.10 8.60
C LEU A 139 -7.30 9.80 9.47
N ARG A 140 -7.16 9.86 10.80
CA ARG A 140 -8.24 9.67 11.78
C ARG A 140 -8.90 10.99 12.22
N HIS A 141 -8.41 12.12 11.72
CA HIS A 141 -8.94 13.45 11.99
C HIS A 141 -9.64 13.99 10.72
N PRO A 142 -10.98 14.13 10.71
CA PRO A 142 -11.72 14.47 9.50
C PRO A 142 -11.36 15.81 8.82
N PRO A 143 -11.06 16.91 9.57
CA PRO A 143 -10.60 18.16 8.98
C PRO A 143 -9.31 18.00 8.16
N ASP A 144 -8.28 17.38 8.73
CA ASP A 144 -7.00 17.10 8.07
C ASP A 144 -7.21 16.33 6.75
N VAL A 145 -8.04 15.28 6.79
CA VAL A 145 -8.36 14.46 5.61
C VAL A 145 -9.02 15.32 4.53
N SER A 146 -10.04 16.08 4.91
CA SER A 146 -10.83 16.90 3.97
C SER A 146 -9.97 17.95 3.28
N GLU A 147 -9.11 18.63 4.04
CA GLU A 147 -8.16 19.61 3.49
C GLU A 147 -7.12 18.94 2.59
N SER A 148 -6.52 17.85 3.09
CA SER A 148 -5.42 17.15 2.42
C SER A 148 -5.82 16.48 1.11
N ILE A 149 -7.08 16.09 0.93
CA ILE A 149 -7.55 15.49 -0.34
C ILE A 149 -8.31 16.48 -1.23
N ALA A 150 -8.60 17.69 -0.75
CA ALA A 150 -9.26 18.71 -1.56
C ALA A 150 -8.45 18.99 -2.82
N GLY A 151 -9.02 18.80 -4.01
CA GLY A 151 -8.23 18.91 -5.24
C GLY A 151 -7.79 17.58 -5.86
N ALA A 152 -7.85 16.46 -5.14
CA ALA A 152 -7.41 15.16 -5.66
C ALA A 152 -8.40 14.57 -6.66
N ASP A 153 -7.88 13.93 -7.70
CA ASP A 153 -8.65 13.21 -8.71
C ASP A 153 -8.69 11.70 -8.44
N CYS A 154 -7.65 11.18 -7.77
CA CYS A 154 -7.56 9.79 -7.35
C CYS A 154 -6.88 9.65 -5.99
N ILE A 155 -7.21 8.58 -5.29
CA ILE A 155 -6.59 8.19 -4.03
C ILE A 155 -5.90 6.83 -4.19
N ILE A 156 -4.65 6.72 -3.72
CA ILE A 156 -4.02 5.43 -3.41
C ILE A 156 -3.83 5.34 -1.90
N PHE A 157 -4.53 4.41 -1.27
CA PHE A 157 -4.52 4.23 0.18
C PHE A 157 -3.58 3.10 0.59
N CYS A 158 -2.40 3.45 1.11
CA CYS A 158 -1.40 2.52 1.62
C CYS A 158 -1.22 2.56 3.14
N ALA A 159 -1.95 3.45 3.82
CA ALA A 159 -1.80 3.63 5.26
C ALA A 159 -2.25 2.37 6.01
N SER A 160 -1.58 2.13 7.13
CA SER A 160 -1.93 1.04 8.02
C SER A 160 -1.44 1.33 9.43
N THR A 161 -2.17 0.83 10.40
CA THR A 161 -1.86 0.95 11.82
C THR A 161 -1.03 -0.26 12.23
N PHE A 162 0.29 -0.13 12.09
CA PHE A 162 1.21 -1.06 12.73
C PHE A 162 1.42 -0.61 14.19
N ASP A 163 1.56 -1.57 15.13
CA ASP A 163 2.04 -1.36 16.50
C ASP A 163 1.10 -0.92 17.64
N GLU A 164 -0.23 -0.97 17.53
CA GLU A 164 -1.07 -0.82 18.76
C GLU A 164 -0.93 -1.97 19.79
N ARG A 165 -0.11 -3.00 19.50
CA ARG A 165 0.21 -4.10 20.42
C ARG A 165 1.70 -4.43 20.62
N ARG A 166 2.68 -3.75 20.01
CA ARG A 166 4.11 -4.06 20.30
C ARG A 166 4.66 -3.38 21.54
N THR A 167 4.06 -2.27 21.96
CA THR A 167 4.29 -1.68 23.29
C THR A 167 3.02 -0.95 23.74
N ARG A 168 1.95 -1.68 24.09
CA ARG A 168 1.02 -1.14 25.11
C ARG A 168 1.79 -1.12 26.43
N LEU A 169 2.63 -0.10 26.62
CA LEU A 169 2.78 0.41 27.97
C LEU A 169 1.34 0.74 28.41
N PRO A 170 0.86 0.19 29.54
CA PRO A 170 -0.43 0.58 30.11
C PRO A 170 -0.60 2.10 30.00
N GLU A 171 -1.80 2.64 29.69
CA GLU A 171 -1.98 4.09 29.43
C GLU A 171 -1.33 4.99 30.51
N ARG A 172 -1.28 4.51 31.76
CA ARG A 172 -0.57 5.13 32.89
C ARG A 172 0.95 5.28 32.69
N LEU A 173 1.60 4.32 32.04
CA LEU A 173 3.02 4.32 31.74
C LEU A 173 3.37 5.07 30.46
N GLY A 174 2.48 5.09 29.46
CA GLY A 174 2.64 5.94 28.27
C GLY A 174 2.58 7.43 28.62
N GLY A 175 1.58 7.83 29.41
CA GLY A 175 1.49 9.19 29.95
C GLY A 175 2.65 9.54 30.87
N PHE A 176 3.14 8.60 31.69
CA PHE A 176 4.31 8.82 32.54
C PHE A 176 5.61 8.94 31.74
N ALA A 177 5.82 8.13 30.70
CA ALA A 177 7.01 8.20 29.84
C ALA A 177 7.03 9.49 29.01
N ALA A 178 5.90 9.88 28.43
CA ALA A 178 5.77 11.16 27.73
C ALA A 178 5.95 12.35 28.68
N ALA A 179 5.38 12.30 29.89
CA ALA A 179 5.57 13.32 30.91
C ALA A 179 7.02 13.36 31.42
N THR A 180 7.70 12.22 31.54
CA THR A 180 9.11 12.13 31.97
C THR A 180 10.06 12.58 30.86
N ALA A 181 9.75 12.29 29.60
CA ALA A 181 10.48 12.79 28.44
C ALA A 181 10.29 14.30 28.30
N ARG A 182 9.06 14.82 28.42
CA ARG A 182 8.77 16.26 28.46
C ARG A 182 9.42 16.92 29.68
N PHE A 183 9.42 16.29 30.84
CA PHE A 183 10.10 16.80 32.03
C PHE A 183 11.61 16.81 31.84
N GLY A 184 12.18 15.75 31.25
CA GLY A 184 13.60 15.64 30.93
C GLY A 184 14.05 16.67 29.90
N THR A 185 13.30 16.87 28.82
CA THR A 185 13.58 17.94 27.85
C THR A 185 13.45 19.31 28.52
N ASN A 186 12.42 19.56 29.34
CA ASN A 186 12.32 20.81 30.11
C ASN A 186 13.41 20.99 31.19
N LEU A 187 14.03 19.90 31.68
CA LEU A 187 15.07 19.94 32.71
C LEU A 187 16.47 20.17 32.11
N PHE A 188 16.70 19.67 30.88
CA PHE A 188 17.95 19.85 30.15
C PHE A 188 17.92 21.01 29.15
N GLU A 189 16.74 21.49 28.76
CA GLU A 189 16.54 22.83 28.22
C GLU A 189 16.53 23.84 29.38
N LEU A 190 17.73 24.21 29.82
CA LEU A 190 17.95 25.53 30.42
C LEU A 190 17.46 26.57 29.40
N ARG A 191 16.17 26.95 29.52
CA ARG A 191 15.49 27.96 28.71
C ARG A 191 16.30 29.25 28.74
N LEU A 192 17.10 29.48 27.71
CA LEU A 192 17.43 30.83 27.29
C LEU A 192 16.12 31.46 26.78
N PRO A 193 15.69 32.62 27.31
CA PRO A 193 14.50 33.30 26.82
C PRO A 193 14.71 33.65 25.34
N GLY A 194 13.94 33.02 24.45
CA GLY A 194 13.94 33.30 23.00
C GLY A 194 14.26 32.14 22.06
N PHE A 195 14.56 30.92 22.53
CA PHE A 195 14.96 29.81 21.66
C PHE A 195 13.97 28.65 21.51
N GLY A 196 12.82 28.68 22.18
CA GLY A 196 11.69 27.82 21.86
C GLY A 196 10.73 28.59 20.97
N GLY A 197 10.58 28.20 19.71
CA GLY A 197 9.43 28.63 18.91
C GLY A 197 8.17 28.15 19.63
N GLY A 198 7.59 29.01 20.47
CA GLY A 198 6.40 28.67 21.21
C GLY A 198 5.29 28.41 20.21
N ARG A 199 4.82 27.16 20.16
CA ARG A 199 3.53 26.88 19.54
C ARG A 199 2.51 27.79 20.18
N SER A 200 1.66 28.38 19.35
CA SER A 200 0.57 29.19 19.88
C SER A 200 -0.35 28.30 20.71
N ALA A 201 -1.08 28.89 21.67
CA ALA A 201 -2.09 28.12 22.43
C ALA A 201 -3.18 27.53 21.50
N GLU A 202 -3.35 28.09 20.29
CA GLU A 202 -4.25 27.58 19.26
C GLU A 202 -3.66 26.32 18.59
N GLU A 203 -2.38 26.32 18.24
CA GLU A 203 -1.68 25.15 17.68
C GLU A 203 -1.64 23.98 18.68
N GLU A 204 -1.42 24.25 19.97
CA GLU A 204 -1.47 23.22 21.02
C GLU A 204 -2.88 22.62 21.16
N ALA A 205 -3.92 23.46 21.13
CA ALA A 205 -5.30 22.99 21.21
C ALA A 205 -5.72 22.16 19.98
N GLU A 206 -5.29 22.56 18.78
CA GLU A 206 -5.52 21.80 17.55
C GLU A 206 -4.81 20.44 17.57
N GLU A 207 -3.57 20.38 18.08
CA GLU A 207 -2.83 19.13 18.24
C GLU A 207 -3.51 18.20 19.26
N GLU A 208 -3.98 18.73 20.40
CA GLU A 208 -4.76 17.98 21.38
C GLU A 208 -6.08 17.44 20.79
N GLU A 209 -6.79 18.24 19.98
CA GLU A 209 -8.00 17.80 19.29
C GLU A 209 -7.70 16.70 18.26
N ARG A 210 -6.60 16.84 17.51
CA ARG A 210 -6.12 15.83 16.55
C ARG A 210 -5.78 14.53 17.25
N GLU A 211 -5.05 14.58 18.37
CA GLU A 211 -4.73 13.40 19.20
C GLU A 211 -5.99 12.75 19.77
N ALA A 212 -6.93 13.55 20.30
CA ALA A 212 -8.20 13.06 20.83
C ALA A 212 -9.06 12.39 19.75
N SER A 213 -9.09 12.96 18.55
CA SER A 213 -9.81 12.42 17.39
C SER A 213 -9.23 11.09 16.92
N ALA A 214 -7.92 10.91 17.05
CA ALA A 214 -7.19 9.72 16.64
C ALA A 214 -7.24 8.58 17.67
N LYS A 215 -7.53 8.88 18.94
CA LYS A 215 -7.47 7.91 20.04
C LYS A 215 -8.48 6.77 19.85
N GLY A 216 -7.97 5.54 19.82
CA GLY A 216 -8.78 4.32 19.69
C GLY A 216 -9.28 4.02 18.27
N LYS A 217 -8.91 4.85 17.30
CA LYS A 217 -9.21 4.66 15.88
C LYS A 217 -7.99 4.15 15.13
N THR A 218 -8.26 3.44 14.03
CA THR A 218 -7.25 2.82 13.20
C THR A 218 -7.28 3.42 11.79
N ALA A 219 -6.12 3.55 11.15
CA ALA A 219 -6.03 4.01 9.78
C ALA A 219 -6.70 3.04 8.79
N ASP A 220 -6.69 1.73 9.09
CA ASP A 220 -7.16 0.67 8.18
C ASP A 220 -8.69 0.61 8.05
N GLU A 221 -9.41 0.97 9.11
CA GLU A 221 -10.87 0.98 9.14
C GLU A 221 -11.40 2.41 9.17
N ASP A 222 -11.16 3.15 10.25
CA ASP A 222 -11.66 4.52 10.42
C ASP A 222 -11.04 5.45 9.38
N GLY A 223 -9.73 5.32 9.15
CA GLY A 223 -9.02 6.15 8.17
C GLY A 223 -9.51 5.93 6.74
N VAL A 224 -9.72 4.67 6.32
CA VAL A 224 -10.30 4.37 5.01
C VAL A 224 -11.71 4.95 4.90
N THR A 225 -12.55 4.76 5.92
CA THR A 225 -13.93 5.26 5.94
C THR A 225 -13.96 6.79 5.80
N LEU A 226 -13.15 7.50 6.59
CA LEU A 226 -13.06 8.96 6.54
C LEU A 226 -12.57 9.47 5.19
N VAL A 227 -11.54 8.85 4.60
CA VAL A 227 -11.02 9.25 3.28
C VAL A 227 -12.06 8.98 2.18
N VAL A 228 -12.76 7.85 2.22
CA VAL A 228 -13.84 7.53 1.27
C VAL A 228 -14.95 8.58 1.36
N GLU A 229 -15.47 8.86 2.55
CA GLU A 229 -16.54 9.85 2.73
C GLU A 229 -16.13 11.26 2.31
N ALA A 230 -14.92 11.69 2.68
CA ALA A 230 -14.41 13.00 2.33
C ALA A 230 -14.19 13.11 0.81
N PHE A 231 -13.73 12.03 0.17
CA PHE A 231 -13.50 12.00 -1.27
C PHE A 231 -14.81 12.00 -2.05
N GLU A 232 -15.83 11.25 -1.63
CA GLU A 232 -17.18 11.32 -2.23
C GLU A 232 -17.76 12.73 -2.16
N LYS A 233 -17.61 13.40 -1.01
CA LYS A 233 -18.04 14.81 -0.84
C LYS A 233 -17.31 15.75 -1.79
N GLU A 234 -16.00 15.60 -1.95
CA GLU A 234 -15.19 16.42 -2.86
C GLU A 234 -15.58 16.17 -4.33
N MET A 235 -15.81 14.91 -4.72
CA MET A 235 -16.28 14.55 -6.07
C MET A 235 -17.67 15.11 -6.36
N ALA A 236 -18.60 15.01 -5.41
CA ALA A 236 -19.93 15.61 -5.53
C ALA A 236 -19.88 17.13 -5.62
N LYS A 237 -19.03 17.78 -4.81
CA LYS A 237 -18.80 19.23 -4.85
C LYS A 237 -18.25 19.66 -6.21
N ARG A 238 -17.27 18.95 -6.77
CA ARG A 238 -16.71 19.21 -8.10
C ARG A 238 -17.74 19.03 -9.20
N ALA A 239 -18.51 17.94 -9.17
CA ALA A 239 -19.60 17.72 -10.11
C ALA A 239 -20.63 18.86 -10.07
N ARG A 240 -20.98 19.33 -8.87
CA ARG A 240 -21.88 20.48 -8.69
C ARG A 240 -21.28 21.78 -9.25
N LEU A 241 -20.00 22.04 -9.02
CA LEU A 241 -19.30 23.21 -9.56
C LEU A 241 -19.19 23.15 -11.09
N ALA A 242 -18.91 21.98 -11.66
CA ALA A 242 -18.90 21.76 -13.11
C ALA A 242 -20.28 22.02 -13.72
N ALA A 243 -21.36 21.55 -13.08
CA ALA A 243 -22.72 21.82 -13.51
C ALA A 243 -23.08 23.32 -13.47
N LEU A 244 -22.64 24.05 -12.44
CA LEU A 244 -22.87 25.49 -12.31
C LEU A 244 -22.06 26.33 -13.31
N THR A 245 -20.89 25.85 -13.73
CA THR A 245 -19.98 26.55 -14.65
C THR A 245 -20.18 26.17 -16.12
N GLY A 246 -21.26 25.43 -16.45
CA GLY A 246 -21.59 25.08 -17.83
C GLY A 246 -20.77 23.92 -18.41
N GLY A 247 -20.25 23.03 -17.57
CA GLY A 247 -19.63 21.77 -17.98
C GLY A 247 -18.24 21.90 -18.62
N SER A 248 -17.69 23.11 -18.71
CA SER A 248 -16.39 23.40 -19.32
C SER A 248 -15.35 23.87 -18.30
N ALA A 249 -15.47 23.45 -17.04
CA ALA A 249 -14.28 23.41 -16.20
C ALA A 249 -13.33 22.41 -16.89
N GLY A 250 -12.34 22.92 -17.64
CA GLY A 250 -11.43 22.16 -18.51
C GLY A 250 -10.48 21.21 -17.77
N GLY A 251 -11.00 20.48 -16.79
CA GLY A 251 -10.32 19.39 -16.13
C GLY A 251 -10.12 18.25 -17.13
N ALA A 252 -8.96 17.61 -17.03
CA ALA A 252 -8.70 16.37 -17.74
C ALA A 252 -9.78 15.33 -17.40
N PRO A 253 -10.08 14.39 -18.32
CA PRO A 253 -10.96 13.28 -18.00
C PRO A 253 -10.43 12.55 -16.77
N LEU A 254 -11.31 12.33 -15.80
CA LEU A 254 -10.98 11.60 -14.58
C LEU A 254 -10.59 10.16 -14.94
N PRO A 255 -9.58 9.58 -14.25
CA PRO A 255 -9.28 8.17 -14.39
C PRO A 255 -10.50 7.30 -14.09
N SER A 256 -10.61 6.19 -14.82
CA SER A 256 -11.74 5.26 -14.67
C SER A 256 -11.75 4.58 -13.31
N THR A 257 -10.60 4.43 -12.65
CA THR A 257 -10.48 4.04 -11.24
C THR A 257 -10.11 5.25 -10.42
N GLN A 258 -10.87 5.54 -9.38
CA GLN A 258 -10.71 6.74 -8.56
C GLN A 258 -10.08 6.43 -7.20
N PHE A 259 -10.21 5.19 -6.72
CA PHE A 259 -9.68 4.79 -5.41
C PHE A 259 -8.99 3.43 -5.50
N VAL A 260 -7.71 3.36 -5.11
CA VAL A 260 -6.97 2.10 -5.01
C VAL A 260 -6.58 1.85 -3.56
N LEU A 261 -7.05 0.75 -2.98
CA LEU A 261 -6.75 0.36 -1.60
C LEU A 261 -5.70 -0.75 -1.57
N ALA A 262 -4.58 -0.49 -0.89
CA ALA A 262 -3.63 -1.53 -0.53
C ALA A 262 -4.14 -2.31 0.68
N SER A 263 -4.54 -3.55 0.43
CA SER A 263 -4.99 -4.51 1.44
C SER A 263 -4.00 -5.67 1.56
N ALA A 264 -4.26 -6.56 2.51
CA ALA A 264 -3.46 -7.75 2.72
C ALA A 264 -4.18 -8.97 2.15
N SER A 265 -3.41 -9.97 1.70
CA SER A 265 -3.96 -11.27 1.32
C SER A 265 -4.72 -11.88 2.49
N GLN A 266 -5.74 -12.68 2.17
CA GLN A 266 -6.48 -13.38 3.20
C GLN A 266 -5.57 -14.32 3.99
N ALA A 267 -4.55 -14.92 3.35
CA ALA A 267 -3.58 -15.78 4.01
C ALA A 267 -2.81 -15.09 5.16
N LEU A 268 -2.53 -13.78 5.05
CA LEU A 268 -1.95 -12.98 6.13
C LEU A 268 -2.95 -12.63 7.23
N GLY A 269 -4.24 -12.63 6.88
CA GLY A 269 -5.33 -12.31 7.78
C GLY A 269 -5.67 -13.40 8.78
N TYR A 270 -5.10 -14.60 8.68
CA TYR A 270 -5.37 -15.72 9.59
C TYR A 270 -4.08 -16.30 10.19
N THR A 271 -4.19 -16.78 11.42
CA THR A 271 -3.16 -17.58 12.09
C THR A 271 -3.69 -18.98 12.36
N SER A 272 -2.82 -19.99 12.28
CA SER A 272 -3.17 -21.35 12.67
C SER A 272 -3.21 -21.44 14.20
N GLY A 273 -4.41 -21.52 14.77
CA GLY A 273 -4.65 -21.77 16.19
C GLY A 273 -4.90 -23.25 16.50
N LEU A 274 -4.94 -23.60 17.79
CA LEU A 274 -5.25 -24.97 18.26
C LEU A 274 -6.63 -25.44 17.81
N ASP A 275 -7.58 -24.52 17.71
CA ASP A 275 -8.98 -24.79 17.34
C ASP A 275 -9.26 -24.51 15.84
N GLY A 276 -8.21 -24.34 15.03
CA GLY A 276 -8.31 -24.02 13.60
C GLY A 276 -7.84 -22.60 13.25
N PRO A 277 -8.06 -22.15 11.99
CA PRO A 277 -7.65 -20.83 11.54
C PRO A 277 -8.43 -19.74 12.30
N CYS A 278 -7.70 -18.85 12.97
CA CYS A 278 -8.25 -17.70 13.67
C CYS A 278 -7.84 -16.42 12.94
N GLU A 279 -8.80 -15.55 12.66
CA GLU A 279 -8.55 -14.26 12.05
C GLU A 279 -7.68 -13.38 12.97
N THR A 280 -6.65 -12.78 12.38
CA THR A 280 -5.82 -11.76 13.03
C THR A 280 -6.55 -10.42 13.04
N GLU A 281 -6.30 -9.63 14.08
CA GLU A 281 -6.84 -8.26 14.17
C GLU A 281 -6.42 -7.40 12.97
N PHE A 282 -5.22 -7.60 12.43
CA PHE A 282 -4.75 -6.91 11.23
C PHE A 282 -5.59 -7.28 10.00
N GLY A 283 -5.84 -8.58 9.78
CA GLY A 283 -6.71 -9.07 8.72
C GLY A 283 -8.13 -8.51 8.83
N TYR A 284 -8.67 -8.49 10.05
CA TYR A 284 -10.00 -7.95 10.33
C TYR A 284 -10.13 -6.48 9.97
N ARG A 285 -9.24 -5.64 10.49
CA ARG A 285 -9.27 -4.19 10.23
C ARG A 285 -9.16 -3.88 8.73
N LYS A 286 -8.27 -4.59 8.01
CA LYS A 286 -8.17 -4.46 6.55
C LYS A 286 -9.48 -4.83 5.84
N ARG A 287 -10.14 -5.90 6.25
CA ARG A 287 -11.43 -6.31 5.67
C ARG A 287 -12.55 -5.32 5.97
N MET A 288 -12.57 -4.73 7.16
CA MET A 288 -13.53 -3.66 7.48
C MET A 288 -13.32 -2.44 6.58
N GLY A 289 -12.07 -2.02 6.36
CA GLY A 289 -11.74 -0.96 5.40
C GLY A 289 -12.15 -1.30 3.97
N GLU A 290 -11.93 -2.55 3.53
CA GLU A 290 -12.40 -3.01 2.22
C GLU A 290 -13.93 -2.97 2.10
N ALA A 291 -14.67 -3.37 3.15
CA ALA A 291 -16.12 -3.33 3.16
C ALA A 291 -16.65 -1.89 3.04
N ALA A 292 -16.03 -0.94 3.75
CA ALA A 292 -16.35 0.48 3.61
C ALA A 292 -16.15 0.99 2.18
N LEU A 293 -15.03 0.61 1.53
CA LEU A 293 -14.78 0.98 0.14
C LEU A 293 -15.73 0.30 -0.84
N ARG A 294 -16.10 -0.98 -0.64
CA ARG A 294 -17.08 -1.67 -1.49
C ARG A 294 -18.49 -1.09 -1.35
N ALA A 295 -18.84 -0.63 -0.16
CA ALA A 295 -20.11 0.04 0.09
C ALA A 295 -20.15 1.47 -0.52
N SER A 296 -18.99 2.05 -0.83
CA SER A 296 -18.89 3.33 -1.51
C SER A 296 -19.39 3.24 -2.96
N GLY A 297 -19.88 4.35 -3.50
CA GLY A 297 -20.24 4.45 -4.92
C GLY A 297 -19.04 4.68 -5.85
N LEU A 298 -17.81 4.64 -5.31
CA LEU A 298 -16.59 5.00 -6.03
C LEU A 298 -16.12 3.84 -6.93
N SER A 299 -15.62 4.20 -8.12
CA SER A 299 -14.88 3.24 -8.94
C SER A 299 -13.57 2.91 -8.25
N SER A 300 -13.42 1.67 -7.78
CA SER A 300 -12.33 1.31 -6.89
C SER A 300 -11.67 -0.03 -7.22
N ALA A 301 -10.40 -0.14 -6.87
CA ALA A 301 -9.61 -1.36 -6.90
C ALA A 301 -9.11 -1.69 -5.48
N ILE A 302 -9.24 -2.94 -5.07
CA ILE A 302 -8.68 -3.46 -3.82
C ILE A 302 -7.55 -4.41 -4.18
N VAL A 303 -6.32 -4.04 -3.88
CA VAL A 303 -5.13 -4.84 -4.18
C VAL A 303 -4.65 -5.52 -2.91
N ARG A 304 -4.90 -6.83 -2.81
CA ARG A 304 -4.50 -7.71 -1.71
C ARG A 304 -3.12 -8.29 -1.99
N ALA A 305 -2.10 -7.77 -1.30
CA ALA A 305 -0.74 -8.26 -1.45
C ALA A 305 -0.47 -9.49 -0.58
N ALA A 306 0.28 -10.45 -1.11
CA ALA A 306 0.88 -11.52 -0.31
C ALA A 306 1.87 -10.98 0.75
N ALA A 307 2.47 -11.89 1.53
CA ALA A 307 3.41 -11.50 2.58
C ALA A 307 4.59 -10.69 2.02
N LEU A 308 4.83 -9.51 2.60
CA LEU A 308 5.94 -8.66 2.17
C LEU A 308 7.27 -9.33 2.50
N ASP A 309 8.14 -9.42 1.50
CA ASP A 309 9.47 -9.97 1.61
C ASP A 309 10.45 -9.10 0.81
N GLU A 310 11.37 -8.45 1.53
CA GLU A 310 12.36 -7.56 0.91
C GLU A 310 13.60 -8.32 0.41
N ASP A 311 13.72 -9.62 0.72
CA ASP A 311 14.82 -10.46 0.24
C ASP A 311 14.54 -10.99 -1.19
N ILE A 312 13.31 -10.82 -1.67
CA ILE A 312 12.92 -11.20 -3.04
C ILE A 312 13.52 -10.22 -4.03
N GLY A 313 14.09 -10.79 -5.10
CA GLY A 313 14.68 -10.04 -6.19
C GLY A 313 13.70 -9.03 -6.80
N GLU A 314 14.22 -7.88 -7.17
CA GLU A 314 13.42 -6.80 -7.74
C GLU A 314 13.05 -7.09 -9.21
N GLY A 315 11.89 -6.59 -9.65
CA GLY A 315 11.52 -6.61 -11.07
C GLY A 315 11.04 -7.96 -11.60
N LEU A 316 10.79 -8.92 -10.72
CA LEU A 316 10.16 -10.18 -11.06
C LEU A 316 8.71 -9.96 -11.58
N GLU A 317 8.16 -10.96 -12.25
CA GLU A 317 6.80 -10.89 -12.79
C GLU A 317 5.77 -11.00 -11.65
N VAL A 318 4.86 -10.02 -11.56
CA VAL A 318 3.78 -10.04 -10.57
C VAL A 318 2.64 -10.90 -11.07
N GLN A 319 2.42 -12.01 -10.38
CA GLN A 319 1.27 -12.88 -10.58
C GLN A 319 0.01 -12.25 -9.99
N ARG A 320 -1.14 -12.47 -10.64
CA ARG A 320 -2.40 -11.79 -10.34
C ARG A 320 -3.59 -12.74 -10.46
N ILE A 321 -4.51 -12.67 -9.50
CA ILE A 321 -5.84 -13.27 -9.58
C ILE A 321 -6.86 -12.15 -9.41
N ALA A 322 -7.69 -11.93 -10.43
CA ALA A 322 -8.79 -10.96 -10.38
C ALA A 322 -10.09 -11.63 -9.91
N GLY A 323 -11.04 -10.84 -9.41
CA GLY A 323 -12.37 -11.31 -9.04
C GLY A 323 -12.43 -12.03 -7.69
N VAL A 324 -11.47 -11.78 -6.79
CA VAL A 324 -11.43 -12.42 -5.48
C VAL A 324 -12.50 -11.81 -4.57
N ILE A 325 -13.61 -12.52 -4.36
CA ILE A 325 -14.71 -12.06 -3.50
C ILE A 325 -14.36 -12.39 -2.05
N ALA A 326 -14.32 -11.37 -1.19
CA ALA A 326 -13.92 -11.48 0.22
C ALA A 326 -14.83 -12.32 1.12
N GLU A 327 -16.04 -12.65 0.65
CA GLU A 327 -17.14 -13.13 1.48
C GLU A 327 -17.59 -14.53 1.05
N ASP A 328 -17.24 -15.50 1.90
CA ASP A 328 -18.14 -16.57 2.32
C ASP A 328 -17.90 -16.87 3.82
N LEU A 329 -17.89 -15.81 4.64
CA LEU A 329 -17.69 -15.87 6.10
C LEU A 329 -18.94 -16.36 6.85
N ALA A 330 -20.04 -16.63 6.16
CA ALA A 330 -21.30 -17.09 6.73
C ALA A 330 -21.68 -18.51 6.28
N GLY A 331 -20.71 -19.39 5.99
CA GLY A 331 -20.98 -20.82 5.80
C GLY A 331 -22.05 -21.15 4.75
N GLY A 332 -22.20 -20.31 3.72
CA GLY A 332 -23.04 -20.58 2.58
C GLY A 332 -22.31 -21.53 1.65
N ILE A 333 -23.01 -22.55 1.15
CA ILE A 333 -22.55 -23.27 -0.02
C ILE A 333 -22.91 -22.39 -1.21
N ASP A 334 -21.95 -21.76 -1.86
CA ASP A 334 -22.18 -21.10 -3.14
C ASP A 334 -22.70 -22.13 -4.18
N PRO A 335 -23.91 -21.96 -4.75
CA PRO A 335 -24.43 -22.81 -5.81
C PRO A 335 -23.85 -22.47 -7.20
N THR A 336 -23.05 -21.41 -7.34
CA THR A 336 -22.50 -20.93 -8.63
C THR A 336 -21.09 -21.44 -8.93
N GLY A 337 -20.39 -22.02 -7.95
CA GLY A 337 -19.07 -22.63 -8.14
C GLY A 337 -17.94 -21.61 -8.19
N GLU A 338 -18.18 -20.37 -7.79
CA GLU A 338 -17.15 -19.38 -7.54
C GLU A 338 -16.49 -19.72 -6.19
N GLN A 339 -15.17 -19.86 -6.19
CA GLN A 339 -14.44 -20.30 -5.01
C GLN A 339 -14.50 -19.21 -3.94
N ALA A 340 -15.32 -19.46 -2.91
CA ALA A 340 -15.33 -18.73 -1.65
C ALA A 340 -13.91 -18.40 -1.15
N ALA A 341 -13.49 -17.14 -1.27
CA ALA A 341 -12.25 -16.66 -0.68
C ALA A 341 -12.48 -16.52 0.83
N GLY A 342 -12.10 -17.56 1.57
CA GLY A 342 -12.45 -17.77 2.98
C GLY A 342 -12.26 -19.21 3.43
N LYS A 343 -12.13 -20.17 2.51
CA LYS A 343 -11.49 -21.45 2.81
C LYS A 343 -9.98 -21.26 2.88
N GLU A 344 -9.35 -21.95 3.81
CA GLU A 344 -7.91 -22.02 4.00
C GLU A 344 -7.18 -22.19 2.67
N GLN A 345 -6.69 -21.08 2.11
CA GLN A 345 -5.79 -21.09 0.97
C GLN A 345 -4.37 -21.26 1.51
N ASP A 346 -4.12 -22.41 2.15
CA ASP A 346 -2.78 -22.79 2.62
C ASP A 346 -1.74 -22.64 1.51
N GLU A 347 -2.14 -22.88 0.26
CA GLU A 347 -1.33 -22.71 -0.94
C GLU A 347 -0.81 -21.27 -1.12
N LEU A 348 -1.51 -20.25 -0.62
CA LEU A 348 -1.10 -18.85 -0.74
C LEU A 348 -0.34 -18.33 0.49
N LYS A 349 -0.27 -19.08 1.61
CA LYS A 349 0.51 -18.66 2.80
C LYS A 349 2.00 -18.54 2.50
N ASP A 350 2.47 -19.27 1.50
CA ASP A 350 3.85 -19.30 1.03
C ASP A 350 4.13 -18.24 -0.05
N ASN A 351 3.10 -17.54 -0.52
CA ASN A 351 3.29 -16.46 -1.46
C ASN A 351 3.96 -15.25 -0.80
N ARG A 352 4.85 -14.63 -1.55
CA ARG A 352 5.64 -13.50 -1.13
C ARG A 352 5.70 -12.45 -2.23
N ILE A 353 5.89 -11.20 -1.84
CA ILE A 353 5.97 -10.07 -2.78
C ILE A 353 6.85 -8.95 -2.22
N SER A 354 7.65 -8.33 -3.08
CA SER A 354 8.46 -7.18 -2.69
C SER A 354 7.59 -5.93 -2.53
N SER A 355 7.99 -4.99 -1.67
CA SER A 355 7.28 -3.72 -1.50
C SER A 355 7.21 -2.89 -2.80
N ARG A 356 8.21 -3.02 -3.68
CA ARG A 356 8.26 -2.39 -5.01
C ARG A 356 7.22 -2.96 -5.96
N ASP A 357 7.05 -4.28 -5.94
CA ASP A 357 6.07 -4.96 -6.78
C ASP A 357 4.64 -4.62 -6.39
N VAL A 358 4.37 -4.51 -5.07
CA VAL A 358 3.08 -4.00 -4.58
C VAL A 358 2.84 -2.57 -5.07
N ALA A 359 3.82 -1.68 -4.94
CA ALA A 359 3.69 -0.31 -5.42
C ALA A 359 3.41 -0.23 -6.92
N ARG A 360 4.11 -1.02 -7.73
CA ARG A 360 3.87 -1.14 -9.17
C ARG A 360 2.46 -1.63 -9.45
N ALA A 361 2.00 -2.69 -8.78
CA ALA A 361 0.65 -3.22 -8.98
C ALA A 361 -0.46 -2.22 -8.59
N LEU A 362 -0.26 -1.42 -7.53
CA LEU A 362 -1.19 -0.36 -7.14
C LEU A 362 -1.30 0.74 -8.20
N VAL A 363 -0.16 1.20 -8.73
CA VAL A 363 -0.12 2.20 -9.80
C VAL A 363 -0.71 1.65 -11.09
N GLU A 364 -0.40 0.40 -11.45
CA GLU A 364 -0.98 -0.25 -12.63
C GLU A 364 -2.50 -0.42 -12.51
N ALA A 365 -3.02 -0.77 -11.32
CA ALA A 365 -4.46 -0.85 -11.10
C ALA A 365 -5.15 0.49 -11.36
N LEU A 366 -4.51 1.61 -10.98
CA LEU A 366 -4.99 2.95 -11.28
C LEU A 366 -4.92 3.27 -12.78
N VAL A 367 -3.78 2.98 -13.42
CA VAL A 367 -3.50 3.24 -14.84
C VAL A 367 -4.46 2.48 -15.75
N GLN A 368 -4.68 1.20 -15.47
CA GLN A 368 -5.48 0.30 -16.29
C GLN A 368 -6.98 0.46 -16.05
N GLY A 369 -7.38 1.29 -15.08
CA GLY A 369 -8.78 1.42 -14.73
C GLY A 369 -9.35 0.14 -14.12
N GLN A 370 -8.53 -0.60 -13.39
CA GLN A 370 -8.94 -1.87 -12.81
C GLN A 370 -10.00 -1.65 -11.75
N GLN A 371 -11.00 -2.53 -11.70
CA GLN A 371 -12.09 -2.48 -10.73
C GLN A 371 -12.21 -3.81 -9.98
N GLY A 372 -12.70 -3.73 -8.75
CA GLY A 372 -12.90 -4.91 -7.90
C GLY A 372 -11.64 -5.32 -7.14
N THR A 373 -11.59 -6.58 -6.70
CA THR A 373 -10.50 -7.09 -5.85
C THR A 373 -9.49 -7.90 -6.68
N LEU A 374 -8.20 -7.63 -6.46
CA LEU A 374 -7.05 -8.29 -7.06
C LEU A 374 -6.17 -8.87 -5.97
N GLU A 375 -5.77 -10.12 -6.11
CA GLU A 375 -4.72 -10.72 -5.27
C GLU A 375 -3.41 -10.80 -6.05
N ILE A 376 -2.31 -10.41 -5.41
CA ILE A 376 -1.00 -10.29 -6.06
C ILE A 376 0.13 -10.94 -5.26
N TRP A 377 1.06 -11.57 -5.98
CA TRP A 377 2.32 -12.08 -5.43
C TRP A 377 3.39 -12.15 -6.52
N THR A 378 4.64 -12.36 -6.12
CA THR A 378 5.77 -12.48 -7.04
C THR A 378 6.31 -13.90 -7.08
N GLU A 379 6.53 -14.49 -5.91
CA GLU A 379 7.10 -15.83 -5.77
C GLU A 379 6.34 -16.63 -4.72
N THR A 380 6.30 -17.94 -4.88
CA THR A 380 5.82 -18.89 -3.86
C THR A 380 7.03 -19.55 -3.24
N VAL A 381 7.36 -19.21 -2.00
CA VAL A 381 8.51 -19.77 -1.28
C VAL A 381 8.03 -20.98 -0.48
N PRO A 382 8.30 -22.22 -0.91
CA PRO A 382 7.80 -23.39 -0.21
C PRO A 382 8.33 -23.41 1.22
N THR A 383 7.44 -23.44 2.20
CA THR A 383 7.82 -23.65 3.58
C THR A 383 8.52 -25.00 3.70
N LYS A 384 9.80 -25.00 4.10
CA LYS A 384 10.50 -26.23 4.46
C LYS A 384 9.74 -26.83 5.65
N LYS A 385 8.90 -27.84 5.40
CA LYS A 385 8.25 -28.65 6.44
C LYS A 385 9.35 -29.11 7.39
N LYS A 386 9.33 -28.60 8.62
CA LYS A 386 10.25 -28.98 9.69
C LYS A 386 9.87 -30.35 10.26
#